data_AF-M1AIT7-F1
#
_entry.id   AF-M1AIT7-F1
#
_cell.length_a   1.000
_cell.length_b   1.000
_cell.length_c   1.000
_cell.angle_alpha   90.00
_cell.angle_beta   90.00
_cell.angle_gamma   90.00
#
_symmetry.space_group_name_H-M   'P 1'
#
loop_
_entity.id
_entity.type
_entity.pdbx_description
1 polymer ?
#
loop_
_entity_poly.entity_id
_entity_poly.type
_entity_poly.pdbx_seq_one_letter_code
_entity_poly.pdbx_strand_id
1 'polypeptide(L)'
;MNLGERAQVPIVSFSATSPSLQPPKFFVQTAQTDDTEVGVIAAIVKAFQWNQVVIIYEDSEYGNGIVPYLSNALQDINAHVAYKSLIPVSADEDFTLKELYKMMTMQTRVFIAHLSHSLGAKFFLKAKAIGMMSEGYVWIITSGLMDFLPSMNSHVVEAMQGVLGVKPLIPKTSHLESLRLQKTIFDPVNPGYKSADMVSIFDVWAYDTMWALAMAAEQVGSHYPEASYQDTTADLNSSDPFNLPISKTGPKLLKAILTTRFKGLSGMFHLVGGKLYPTSYKILNVVGNGEKEVAVWTQAHGFKRVRHNTSDKFDSTPKEEFNSNIIWPGKSRVLPRGWEVPVRGKRLKVAVAVRPGFEEYLNVMKDSRTGVVHFSGYYIDVFKSVMAALPYAVPYDFFHFEKPDGSCAGSYNDLVNQVFLQVTRV
;
A
#
# COMPACT_ATOMS: atom_id res chain seq x y z
N MET A 1 -20.08 18.33 -8.43
CA MET A 1 -21.41 18.98 -8.47
C MET A 1 -22.29 18.30 -7.44
N ASN A 2 -22.69 18.98 -6.36
CA ASN A 2 -23.35 18.34 -5.20
C ASN A 2 -24.86 18.22 -5.39
N LEU A 3 -25.29 17.43 -6.38
CA LEU A 3 -26.70 17.25 -6.75
C LEU A 3 -27.58 16.79 -5.58
N GLY A 4 -27.13 15.77 -4.84
CA GLY A 4 -27.86 15.25 -3.68
C GLY A 4 -28.03 16.27 -2.57
N GLU A 5 -27.05 17.16 -2.37
CA GLU A 5 -27.14 18.24 -1.37
C GLU A 5 -28.14 19.32 -1.79
N ARG A 6 -28.13 19.73 -3.07
CA ARG A 6 -29.07 20.71 -3.62
C ARG A 6 -30.52 20.20 -3.55
N ALA A 7 -30.74 18.95 -3.94
CA ALA A 7 -32.07 18.33 -3.91
C ALA A 7 -32.45 17.79 -2.52
N GLN A 8 -31.54 17.83 -1.54
CA GLN A 8 -31.67 17.15 -0.24
C GLN A 8 -32.03 15.66 -0.35
N VAL A 9 -31.48 14.97 -1.35
CA VAL A 9 -31.68 13.53 -1.58
C VAL A 9 -30.39 12.79 -1.23
N PRO A 10 -30.44 11.78 -0.34
CA PRO A 10 -29.25 11.02 0.02
C PRO A 10 -28.71 10.25 -1.19
N ILE A 11 -27.42 10.40 -1.46
CA ILE A 11 -26.65 9.59 -2.40
C ILE A 11 -25.90 8.55 -1.56
N VAL A 12 -26.17 7.28 -1.80
CA VAL A 12 -25.56 6.16 -1.07
C VAL A 12 -24.65 5.39 -2.02
N SER A 13 -23.40 5.16 -1.62
CA SER A 13 -22.43 4.42 -2.43
C SER A 13 -21.79 3.28 -1.66
N PHE A 14 -21.94 2.07 -2.20
CA PHE A 14 -21.34 0.84 -1.70
C PHE A 14 -19.94 0.55 -2.28
N SER A 15 -19.46 1.40 -3.19
CA SER A 15 -18.18 1.21 -3.92
C SER A 15 -17.22 2.40 -3.82
N ALA A 16 -17.66 3.51 -3.24
CA ALA A 16 -16.83 4.68 -2.99
C ALA A 16 -15.92 4.46 -1.76
N THR A 17 -14.70 3.97 -1.98
CA THR A 17 -13.74 3.67 -0.91
C THR A 17 -12.74 4.80 -0.64
N SER A 18 -12.56 5.74 -1.58
CA SER A 18 -11.58 6.82 -1.43
C SER A 18 -11.88 7.69 -0.20
N PRO A 19 -10.89 7.93 0.69
CA PRO A 19 -11.07 8.77 1.87
C PRO A 19 -11.11 10.26 1.53
N SER A 20 -10.68 10.66 0.32
CA SER A 20 -10.77 12.04 -0.18
C SER A 20 -12.20 12.48 -0.44
N LEU A 21 -13.12 11.53 -0.61
CA LEU A 21 -14.54 11.77 -0.58
C LEU A 21 -14.91 12.12 0.87
N GLN A 22 -14.70 13.38 1.27
CA GLN A 22 -15.33 13.91 2.46
C GLN A 22 -16.83 13.93 2.17
N PRO A 23 -17.65 13.05 2.78
CA PRO A 23 -19.04 12.93 2.39
C PRO A 23 -19.73 14.28 2.63
N PRO A 24 -20.22 14.99 1.60
CA PRO A 24 -21.13 16.11 1.83
C PRO A 24 -22.33 15.60 2.63
N LYS A 25 -23.10 16.50 3.26
CA LYS A 25 -24.15 16.14 4.23
C LYS A 25 -25.13 15.06 3.74
N PHE A 26 -25.33 14.95 2.42
CA PHE A 26 -26.22 13.98 1.77
C PHE A 26 -25.48 12.85 1.04
N PHE A 27 -24.22 12.58 1.32
CA PHE A 27 -23.49 11.43 0.79
C PHE A 27 -23.21 10.42 1.91
N VAL A 28 -23.49 9.16 1.64
CA VAL A 28 -23.28 8.05 2.59
C VAL A 28 -22.41 7.00 1.91
N GLN A 29 -21.28 6.70 2.53
CA GLN A 29 -20.37 5.64 2.12
C GLN A 29 -20.67 4.39 2.93
N THR A 30 -21.27 3.41 2.27
CA THR A 30 -21.56 2.09 2.85
C THR A 30 -20.50 1.04 2.49
N ALA A 31 -19.47 1.45 1.74
CA ALA A 31 -18.17 0.79 1.67
C ALA A 31 -17.27 1.20 2.84
N GLN A 32 -16.37 0.30 3.23
CA GLN A 32 -15.26 0.65 4.11
C GLN A 32 -14.23 1.49 3.33
N THR A 33 -13.73 2.56 3.94
CA THR A 33 -12.81 3.49 3.26
C THR A 33 -11.36 3.03 3.30
N ASP A 34 -10.58 3.36 2.28
CA ASP A 34 -9.20 2.86 2.09
C ASP A 34 -8.23 3.40 3.17
N ASP A 35 -8.57 4.50 3.86
CA ASP A 35 -7.76 4.96 5.00
C ASP A 35 -7.76 3.97 6.18
N THR A 36 -8.72 3.04 6.23
CA THR A 36 -8.85 2.10 7.34
C THR A 36 -7.87 0.91 7.24
N GLU A 37 -7.31 0.62 6.06
CA GLU A 37 -6.29 -0.43 5.88
C GLU A 37 -4.87 0.06 6.15
N VAL A 38 -4.62 1.36 6.20
CA VAL A 38 -3.25 1.91 6.36
C VAL A 38 -2.62 1.45 7.68
N GLY A 39 -3.44 1.22 8.72
CA GLY A 39 -2.98 0.71 10.01
C GLY A 39 -2.43 -0.72 9.93
N VAL A 40 -3.08 -1.62 9.17
CA VAL A 40 -2.56 -2.99 8.99
C VAL A 40 -1.31 -3.00 8.13
N ILE A 41 -1.24 -2.15 7.10
CA ILE A 41 -0.05 -2.01 6.25
C ILE A 41 1.15 -1.49 7.07
N ALA A 42 0.95 -0.44 7.86
CA ALA A 42 1.98 0.07 8.77
C ALA A 42 2.39 -0.99 9.81
N ALA A 43 1.44 -1.76 10.34
CA ALA A 43 1.76 -2.86 11.25
C ALA A 43 2.65 -3.93 10.60
N ILE A 44 2.41 -4.29 9.32
CA ILE A 44 3.26 -5.21 8.55
C ILE A 44 4.67 -4.65 8.43
N VAL A 45 4.82 -3.40 7.98
CA VAL A 45 6.13 -2.74 7.82
C VAL A 45 6.88 -2.68 9.15
N LYS A 46 6.19 -2.33 10.24
CA LYS A 46 6.74 -2.28 11.60
C LYS A 46 7.15 -3.67 12.11
N ALA A 47 6.38 -4.71 11.78
CA ALA A 47 6.67 -6.07 12.23
C ALA A 47 8.04 -6.55 11.73
N PHE A 48 8.37 -6.22 10.47
CA PHE A 48 9.61 -6.60 9.80
C PHE A 48 10.73 -5.55 9.89
N GLN A 49 10.49 -4.43 10.59
CA GLN A 49 11.48 -3.38 10.83
C GLN A 49 12.07 -2.77 9.54
N TRP A 50 11.26 -2.67 8.48
CA TRP A 50 11.70 -1.98 7.27
C TRP A 50 11.60 -0.47 7.44
N ASN A 51 12.73 0.21 7.28
CA ASN A 51 12.86 1.64 7.54
C ASN A 51 12.59 2.52 6.31
N GLN A 52 12.52 1.93 5.10
CA GLN A 52 12.26 2.66 3.87
C GLN A 52 11.30 1.91 2.96
N VAL A 53 10.31 2.62 2.43
CA VAL A 53 9.31 2.05 1.53
C VAL A 53 9.07 2.95 0.32
N VAL A 54 8.59 2.37 -0.77
CA VAL A 54 8.06 3.08 -1.93
C VAL A 54 6.56 2.89 -1.98
N ILE A 55 5.83 3.99 -2.17
CA ILE A 55 4.38 3.93 -2.41
C ILE A 55 4.15 4.03 -3.92
N ILE A 56 3.40 3.09 -4.47
CA ILE A 56 2.99 3.05 -5.87
C ILE A 56 1.48 3.19 -5.88
N TYR A 57 0.96 4.16 -6.62
CA TYR A 57 -0.47 4.44 -6.63
C TYR A 57 -0.91 4.95 -7.99
N GLU A 58 -2.18 4.69 -8.31
CA GLU A 58 -2.73 5.11 -9.59
C GLU A 58 -3.10 6.60 -9.60
N ASP A 59 -2.98 7.25 -10.76
CA ASP A 59 -3.38 8.64 -10.96
C ASP A 59 -4.88 8.77 -11.15
N SER A 60 -5.60 8.60 -10.04
CA SER A 60 -7.06 8.70 -9.96
C SER A 60 -7.48 9.22 -8.59
N GLU A 61 -8.75 9.60 -8.42
CA GLU A 61 -9.29 9.99 -7.11
C GLU A 61 -9.22 8.84 -6.08
N TYR A 62 -9.32 7.59 -6.55
CA TYR A 62 -9.10 6.40 -5.75
C TYR A 62 -7.63 6.33 -5.31
N GLY A 63 -6.70 6.34 -6.28
CA GLY A 63 -5.28 6.15 -5.99
C GLY A 63 -4.65 7.27 -5.16
N ASN A 64 -5.00 8.52 -5.45
CA ASN A 64 -4.49 9.69 -4.74
C ASN A 64 -5.02 9.79 -3.30
N GLY A 65 -6.21 9.26 -3.02
CA GLY A 65 -6.89 9.50 -1.75
C GLY A 65 -6.23 8.85 -0.54
N ILE A 66 -5.68 7.65 -0.69
CA ILE A 66 -5.05 6.92 0.42
C ILE A 66 -3.66 7.48 0.80
N VAL A 67 -2.96 8.12 -0.15
CA VAL A 67 -1.53 8.44 -0.03
C VAL A 67 -1.17 9.27 1.21
N PRO A 68 -1.93 10.32 1.61
CA PRO A 68 -1.63 11.07 2.83
C PRO A 68 -1.74 10.20 4.09
N TYR A 69 -2.79 9.37 4.18
CA TYR A 69 -3.03 8.48 5.32
C TYR A 69 -1.92 7.42 5.44
N LEU A 70 -1.54 6.82 4.30
CA LEU A 70 -0.44 5.85 4.25
C LEU A 70 0.90 6.50 4.63
N SER A 71 1.18 7.70 4.13
CA SER A 71 2.42 8.44 4.47
C SER A 71 2.52 8.72 5.97
N ASN A 72 1.43 9.19 6.57
CA ASN A 72 1.38 9.49 8.00
C ASN A 72 1.55 8.23 8.85
N ALA A 73 0.82 7.15 8.52
CA ALA A 73 0.91 5.89 9.26
C ALA A 73 2.31 5.26 9.20
N LEU A 74 3.02 5.41 8.07
CA LEU A 74 4.41 4.99 7.92
C LEU A 74 5.37 5.89 8.72
N GLN A 75 5.13 7.20 8.72
CA GLN A 75 5.93 8.13 9.52
C GLN A 75 5.80 7.88 11.02
N ASP A 76 4.60 7.55 11.51
CA ASP A 76 4.33 7.24 12.92
C ASP A 76 5.12 6.02 13.45
N ILE A 77 5.57 5.15 12.55
CA ILE A 77 6.41 3.99 12.87
C ILE A 77 7.88 4.21 12.52
N ASN A 78 8.28 5.44 12.19
CA ASN A 78 9.61 5.83 11.72
C ASN A 78 10.05 5.14 10.41
N ALA A 79 9.11 4.72 9.56
CA ALA A 79 9.40 4.24 8.22
C ALA A 79 9.35 5.40 7.22
N HIS A 80 10.46 5.65 6.53
CA HIS A 80 10.57 6.74 5.57
C HIS A 80 10.00 6.35 4.20
N VAL A 81 9.15 7.21 3.63
CA VAL A 81 8.71 7.07 2.24
C VAL A 81 9.80 7.61 1.33
N ALA A 82 10.63 6.71 0.79
CA ALA A 82 11.79 7.06 -0.04
C ALA A 82 11.37 7.58 -1.43
N TYR A 83 10.25 7.07 -1.94
CA TYR A 83 9.72 7.47 -3.25
C TYR A 83 8.21 7.24 -3.32
N LYS A 84 7.54 8.07 -4.13
CA LYS A 84 6.12 7.97 -4.46
C LYS A 84 6.01 7.88 -5.99
N SER A 85 5.56 6.73 -6.49
CA SER A 85 5.41 6.42 -7.90
C SER A 85 3.94 6.61 -8.30
N LEU A 86 3.66 7.66 -9.08
CA LEU A 86 2.35 7.92 -9.64
C LEU A 86 2.22 7.22 -11.00
N ILE A 87 1.26 6.30 -11.14
CA ILE A 87 1.03 5.55 -12.37
C ILE A 87 -0.28 6.02 -13.02
N PRO A 88 -0.24 6.70 -14.19
CA PRO A 88 -1.45 7.06 -14.92
C PRO A 88 -2.35 5.86 -15.22
N VAL A 89 -3.68 6.03 -15.12
CA VAL A 89 -4.63 4.95 -15.49
C VAL A 89 -4.47 4.56 -16.97
N SER A 90 -4.08 5.53 -17.81
CA SER A 90 -3.77 5.34 -19.22
C SER A 90 -2.30 5.00 -19.49
N ALA A 91 -1.51 4.66 -18.47
CA ALA A 91 -0.09 4.36 -18.64
C ALA A 91 0.10 3.23 -19.65
N ASP A 92 0.99 3.47 -20.61
CA ASP A 92 1.45 2.45 -21.52
C ASP A 92 2.54 1.58 -20.86
N GLU A 93 3.00 0.58 -21.60
CA GLU A 93 4.01 -0.35 -21.11
C GLU A 93 5.35 0.34 -20.86
N ASP A 94 5.73 1.30 -21.70
CA ASP A 94 7.00 2.01 -21.63
C ASP A 94 7.08 2.91 -20.39
N PHE A 95 6.00 3.62 -20.08
CA PHE A 95 5.87 4.40 -18.85
C PHE A 95 6.03 3.49 -17.62
N THR A 96 5.31 2.37 -17.61
CA THR A 96 5.34 1.40 -16.49
C THR A 96 6.76 0.84 -16.29
N LEU A 97 7.42 0.45 -17.38
CA LEU A 97 8.79 -0.07 -17.34
C LEU A 97 9.78 0.99 -16.85
N LYS A 98 9.64 2.25 -17.28
CA LYS A 98 10.51 3.34 -16.84
C LYS A 98 10.43 3.57 -15.33
N GLU A 99 9.22 3.58 -14.77
CA GLU A 99 9.04 3.71 -13.32
C GLU A 99 9.57 2.48 -12.57
N LEU A 100 9.36 1.27 -13.09
CA LEU A 100 9.95 0.04 -12.54
C LEU A 100 11.48 0.08 -12.55
N TYR A 101 12.12 0.47 -13.64
CA TYR A 101 13.59 0.61 -13.70
C TYR A 101 14.11 1.65 -12.70
N LYS A 102 13.41 2.79 -12.56
CA LYS A 102 13.76 3.79 -11.56
C LYS A 102 13.77 3.19 -10.15
N MET A 103 12.69 2.49 -9.79
CA MET A 103 12.57 1.79 -8.50
C MET A 103 13.61 0.68 -8.31
N MET A 104 13.94 -0.07 -9.36
CA MET A 104 14.97 -1.11 -9.35
C MET A 104 16.35 -0.57 -8.95
N THR A 105 16.66 0.68 -9.33
CA THR A 105 17.94 1.31 -8.97
C THR A 105 18.01 1.87 -7.55
N MET A 106 16.89 1.93 -6.81
CA MET A 106 16.84 2.49 -5.46
C MET A 106 17.46 1.53 -4.43
N GLN A 107 17.71 2.04 -3.22
CA GLN A 107 18.16 1.19 -2.11
C GLN A 107 17.03 0.32 -1.56
N THR A 108 15.84 0.88 -1.38
CA THR A 108 14.70 0.13 -0.84
C THR A 108 14.21 -0.94 -1.81
N ARG A 109 13.74 -2.06 -1.23
CA ARG A 109 13.11 -3.19 -1.90
C ARG A 109 11.69 -3.45 -1.41
N VAL A 110 11.12 -2.52 -0.64
CA VAL A 110 9.78 -2.63 -0.07
C VAL A 110 8.82 -1.71 -0.81
N PHE A 111 7.85 -2.30 -1.48
CA PHE A 111 6.90 -1.62 -2.35
C PHE A 111 5.48 -1.84 -1.83
N ILE A 112 4.74 -0.75 -1.65
CA ILE A 112 3.32 -0.76 -1.32
C ILE A 112 2.57 -0.30 -2.56
N ALA A 113 1.76 -1.17 -3.16
CA ALA A 113 1.03 -0.90 -4.39
C ALA A 113 -0.47 -0.78 -4.15
N HIS A 114 -1.01 0.41 -4.41
CA HIS A 114 -2.43 0.73 -4.38
C HIS A 114 -2.92 1.07 -5.80
N LEU A 115 -3.27 0.02 -6.54
CA LEU A 115 -3.64 0.08 -7.96
C LEU A 115 -4.98 -0.62 -8.16
N SER A 116 -5.77 -0.19 -9.15
CA SER A 116 -6.92 -0.95 -9.63
C SER A 116 -6.51 -2.31 -10.21
N HIS A 117 -7.45 -3.27 -10.25
CA HIS A 117 -7.17 -4.64 -10.69
C HIS A 117 -6.58 -4.72 -12.12
N SER A 118 -7.06 -3.87 -13.04
CA SER A 118 -6.63 -3.87 -14.44
C SER A 118 -5.22 -3.30 -14.61
N LEU A 119 -4.90 -2.21 -13.91
CA LEU A 119 -3.58 -1.61 -13.91
C LEU A 119 -2.57 -2.47 -13.14
N GLY A 120 -2.96 -2.98 -11.97
CA GLY A 120 -2.16 -3.88 -11.16
C GLY A 120 -1.75 -5.16 -11.90
N ALA A 121 -2.68 -5.77 -12.66
CA ALA A 121 -2.37 -6.94 -13.47
C ALA A 121 -1.27 -6.67 -14.50
N LYS A 122 -1.37 -5.58 -15.27
CA LYS A 122 -0.35 -5.16 -16.23
C LYS A 122 0.97 -4.84 -15.54
N PHE A 123 0.91 -4.13 -14.42
CA PHE A 123 2.06 -3.71 -13.65
C PHE A 123 2.89 -4.89 -13.14
N PHE A 124 2.25 -5.87 -12.48
CA PHE A 124 2.95 -7.03 -11.92
C PHE A 124 3.51 -7.97 -12.98
N LEU A 125 2.86 -8.10 -14.13
CA LEU A 125 3.42 -8.83 -15.28
C LEU A 125 4.76 -8.21 -15.73
N LYS A 126 4.83 -6.88 -15.82
CA LYS A 126 6.08 -6.17 -16.17
C LYS A 126 7.12 -6.26 -15.05
N ALA A 127 6.72 -6.12 -13.79
CA ALA A 127 7.61 -6.28 -12.64
C ALA A 127 8.28 -7.66 -12.61
N LYS A 128 7.52 -8.74 -12.90
CA LYS A 128 8.08 -10.09 -13.05
C LYS A 128 9.03 -10.18 -14.25
N ALA A 129 8.63 -9.65 -15.40
CA ALA A 129 9.42 -9.73 -16.63
C ALA A 129 10.83 -9.14 -16.48
N ILE A 130 10.99 -8.08 -15.68
CA ILE A 130 12.29 -7.44 -15.43
C ILE A 130 12.99 -7.91 -14.14
N GLY A 131 12.47 -8.95 -13.48
CA GLY A 131 13.12 -9.57 -12.33
C GLY A 131 12.85 -8.91 -10.97
N MET A 132 11.95 -7.92 -10.87
CA MET A 132 11.57 -7.31 -9.57
C MET A 132 10.63 -8.18 -8.72
N MET A 133 10.34 -9.41 -9.15
CA MET A 133 9.63 -10.45 -8.39
C MET A 133 10.58 -11.56 -7.91
N SER A 134 11.87 -11.28 -7.86
CA SER A 134 12.92 -12.19 -7.38
C SER A 134 13.12 -12.10 -5.87
N GLU A 135 13.95 -13.00 -5.33
CA GLU A 135 14.30 -12.99 -3.91
C GLU A 135 14.89 -11.64 -3.47
N GLY A 136 14.50 -11.16 -2.29
CA GLY A 136 14.92 -9.87 -1.73
C GLY A 136 13.92 -8.73 -1.94
N TYR A 137 12.99 -8.87 -2.90
CA TYR A 137 11.89 -7.93 -3.09
C TYR A 137 10.73 -8.19 -2.12
N VAL A 138 10.05 -7.12 -1.72
CA VAL A 138 8.85 -7.16 -0.88
C VAL A 138 7.77 -6.34 -1.55
N TRP A 139 6.60 -6.95 -1.74
CA TRP A 139 5.43 -6.33 -2.32
C TRP A 139 4.25 -6.46 -1.38
N ILE A 140 3.62 -5.34 -1.05
CA ILE A 140 2.40 -5.25 -0.24
C ILE A 140 1.33 -4.60 -1.13
N ILE A 141 0.19 -5.26 -1.29
CA ILE A 141 -0.94 -4.72 -2.07
C ILE A 141 -2.13 -4.41 -1.16
N THR A 142 -2.88 -3.39 -1.54
CA THR A 142 -4.10 -2.98 -0.84
C THR A 142 -5.30 -3.86 -1.19
N SER A 143 -6.39 -3.72 -0.42
CA SER A 143 -7.61 -4.50 -0.63
C SER A 143 -8.19 -4.36 -2.03
N GLY A 144 -8.15 -3.15 -2.62
CA GLY A 144 -8.67 -2.93 -3.97
C GLY A 144 -7.96 -3.72 -5.08
N LEU A 145 -6.75 -4.24 -4.85
CA LEU A 145 -6.10 -5.20 -5.76
C LEU A 145 -6.28 -6.64 -5.28
N MET A 146 -6.11 -6.88 -3.97
CA MET A 146 -6.21 -8.22 -3.38
C MET A 146 -7.58 -8.86 -3.59
N ASP A 147 -8.66 -8.07 -3.51
CA ASP A 147 -10.04 -8.56 -3.63
C ASP A 147 -10.36 -9.16 -4.99
N PHE A 148 -9.65 -8.75 -6.04
CA PHE A 148 -9.84 -9.24 -7.40
C PHE A 148 -8.87 -10.36 -7.78
N LEU A 149 -7.91 -10.71 -6.92
CA LEU A 149 -6.90 -11.73 -7.20
C LEU A 149 -7.51 -13.08 -7.64
N PRO A 150 -8.61 -13.59 -7.05
CA PRO A 150 -9.25 -14.83 -7.51
C PRO A 150 -9.83 -14.76 -8.93
N SER A 151 -10.12 -13.56 -9.44
CA SER A 151 -10.65 -13.32 -10.80
C SER A 151 -9.57 -13.04 -11.84
N MET A 152 -8.31 -12.94 -11.42
CA MET A 152 -7.22 -12.64 -12.32
C MET A 152 -6.82 -13.87 -13.16
N ASN A 153 -6.26 -13.60 -14.33
CA ASN A 153 -5.63 -14.64 -15.15
C ASN A 153 -4.54 -15.36 -14.36
N SER A 154 -4.43 -16.68 -14.50
CA SER A 154 -3.41 -17.49 -13.81
C SER A 154 -1.99 -16.98 -14.01
N HIS A 155 -1.66 -16.44 -15.19
CA HIS A 155 -0.34 -15.84 -15.47
C HIS A 155 -0.07 -14.60 -14.62
N VAL A 156 -1.10 -13.81 -14.29
CA VAL A 156 -0.99 -12.65 -13.41
C VAL A 156 -0.80 -13.11 -11.97
N VAL A 157 -1.58 -14.09 -11.49
CA VAL A 157 -1.41 -14.67 -10.16
C VAL A 157 -0.02 -15.31 -10.00
N GLU A 158 0.47 -15.98 -11.04
CA GLU A 158 1.83 -16.51 -11.11
C GLU A 158 2.90 -15.39 -11.15
N ALA A 159 2.55 -14.20 -11.64
CA ALA A 159 3.42 -13.04 -11.58
C ALA A 159 3.51 -12.40 -10.19
N MET A 160 2.47 -12.60 -9.38
CA MET A 160 2.33 -12.03 -8.05
C MET A 160 2.76 -13.00 -6.93
N GLN A 161 3.51 -14.06 -7.24
CA GLN A 161 3.95 -15.02 -6.22
C GLN A 161 4.79 -14.34 -5.14
N GLY A 162 4.41 -14.59 -3.89
CA GLY A 162 5.05 -14.04 -2.70
C GLY A 162 4.63 -12.62 -2.33
N VAL A 163 3.71 -12.01 -3.07
CA VAL A 163 3.08 -10.73 -2.69
C VAL A 163 2.27 -10.92 -1.40
N LEU A 164 2.33 -9.95 -0.50
CA LEU A 164 1.41 -9.82 0.63
C LEU A 164 0.27 -8.89 0.25
N GLY A 165 -0.94 -9.20 0.68
CA GLY A 165 -2.08 -8.31 0.53
C GLY A 165 -2.92 -8.25 1.80
N VAL A 166 -3.72 -7.20 1.91
CA VAL A 166 -4.66 -7.01 3.02
C VAL A 166 -6.08 -7.00 2.49
N LYS A 167 -7.03 -7.51 3.29
CA LYS A 167 -8.44 -7.60 2.91
C LYS A 167 -9.34 -7.44 4.13
N PRO A 168 -10.47 -6.70 4.05
CA PRO A 168 -11.46 -6.66 5.12
C PRO A 168 -11.93 -8.08 5.53
N LEU A 169 -12.04 -8.32 6.84
CA LEU A 169 -12.46 -9.59 7.40
C LEU A 169 -13.98 -9.73 7.29
N ILE A 170 -14.43 -10.49 6.30
CA ILE A 170 -15.83 -10.88 6.16
C ILE A 170 -16.12 -12.10 7.05
N PRO A 171 -17.10 -12.03 7.98
CA PRO A 171 -17.51 -13.19 8.77
C PRO A 171 -18.07 -14.31 7.88
N LYS A 172 -17.61 -15.55 8.11
CA LYS A 172 -18.22 -16.72 7.47
C LYS A 172 -19.61 -16.96 8.08
N THR A 173 -20.65 -16.79 7.28
CA THR A 173 -22.05 -17.01 7.69
C THR A 173 -22.76 -17.88 6.67
N SER A 174 -23.81 -18.60 7.10
CA SER A 174 -24.65 -19.39 6.18
C SER A 174 -25.31 -18.53 5.09
N HIS A 175 -25.60 -17.26 5.38
CA HIS A 175 -26.18 -16.33 4.41
C HIS A 175 -25.17 -15.97 3.30
N LEU A 176 -23.89 -15.80 3.64
CA LEU A 176 -22.84 -15.57 2.65
C LEU A 176 -22.69 -16.77 1.69
N GLU A 177 -22.78 -18.00 2.22
CA GLU A 177 -22.77 -19.20 1.38
C GLU A 177 -24.01 -19.28 0.49
N SER A 178 -25.18 -18.88 0.99
CA SER A 178 -26.38 -18.82 0.16
C SER A 178 -26.28 -17.78 -0.97
N LEU A 179 -25.64 -16.63 -0.72
CA LEU A 179 -25.38 -15.62 -1.76
C LEU A 179 -24.43 -16.16 -2.83
N ARG A 180 -23.36 -16.86 -2.43
CA ARG A 180 -22.45 -17.53 -3.37
C ARG A 180 -23.20 -18.49 -4.28
N LEU A 181 -24.02 -19.37 -3.70
CA LEU A 181 -24.83 -20.33 -4.43
C LEU A 181 -25.81 -19.64 -5.40
N GLN A 182 -26.49 -18.59 -4.96
CA GLN A 182 -27.40 -17.83 -5.83
C GLN A 182 -26.65 -17.21 -7.01
N LYS A 183 -25.49 -16.57 -6.77
CA LYS A 183 -24.68 -15.96 -7.84
C LYS A 183 -24.25 -17.01 -8.89
N THR A 184 -23.84 -18.20 -8.45
CA THR A 184 -23.51 -19.32 -9.36
C THR A 184 -24.71 -19.76 -10.20
N ILE A 185 -25.92 -19.74 -9.65
CA ILE A 185 -27.16 -20.13 -10.36
C ILE A 185 -27.59 -19.06 -11.37
N PHE A 186 -27.42 -17.77 -11.04
CA PHE A 186 -27.87 -16.63 -11.85
C PHE A 186 -26.84 -16.11 -12.85
N ASP A 187 -25.66 -16.73 -12.98
CA ASP A 187 -24.65 -16.40 -13.99
C ASP A 187 -24.54 -17.49 -15.08
N PRO A 188 -25.45 -17.51 -16.08
CA PRO A 188 -25.50 -18.55 -17.11
C PRO A 188 -24.50 -18.35 -18.25
N VAL A 189 -23.66 -17.30 -18.24
CA VAL A 189 -22.97 -16.82 -19.46
C VAL A 189 -21.57 -17.43 -19.66
N ASN A 190 -21.02 -18.23 -18.74
CA ASN A 190 -19.69 -18.83 -18.98
C ASN A 190 -19.47 -20.20 -18.29
N PRO A 191 -19.88 -21.33 -18.91
CA PRO A 191 -19.77 -22.68 -18.34
C PRO A 191 -18.32 -23.21 -18.17
N GLY A 192 -17.29 -22.37 -18.36
CA GLY A 192 -15.87 -22.71 -18.14
C GLY A 192 -15.16 -21.90 -17.06
N TYR A 193 -15.83 -20.94 -16.41
CA TYR A 193 -15.21 -20.10 -15.37
C TYR A 193 -15.62 -20.60 -13.98
N LYS A 194 -14.64 -20.92 -13.13
CA LYS A 194 -14.86 -21.50 -11.79
C LYS A 194 -15.60 -20.50 -10.88
N SER A 195 -16.93 -20.57 -10.83
CA SER A 195 -17.85 -19.53 -10.35
C SER A 195 -18.38 -19.72 -8.91
N ALA A 196 -17.63 -20.40 -8.03
CA ALA A 196 -18.07 -20.65 -6.64
C ALA A 196 -17.43 -19.74 -5.57
N ASP A 197 -16.20 -19.24 -5.78
CA ASP A 197 -15.45 -18.46 -4.77
C ASP A 197 -15.46 -16.92 -5.01
N MET A 198 -16.13 -16.45 -6.07
CA MET A 198 -16.03 -15.07 -6.58
C MET A 198 -17.11 -14.12 -6.02
N VAL A 199 -17.28 -14.08 -4.71
CA VAL A 199 -18.02 -12.97 -4.08
C VAL A 199 -17.00 -11.90 -3.71
N SER A 200 -17.02 -10.80 -4.46
CA SER A 200 -16.20 -9.63 -4.18
C SER A 200 -16.70 -8.94 -2.90
N ILE A 201 -15.83 -8.22 -2.20
CA ILE A 201 -16.24 -7.39 -1.07
C ILE A 201 -17.33 -6.39 -1.47
N PHE A 202 -17.29 -5.89 -2.71
CA PHE A 202 -18.29 -4.96 -3.25
C PHE A 202 -19.66 -5.60 -3.39
N ASP A 203 -19.75 -6.90 -3.71
CA ASP A 203 -21.02 -7.62 -3.75
C ASP A 203 -21.65 -7.69 -2.35
N VAL A 204 -20.81 -7.94 -1.34
CA VAL A 204 -21.21 -8.01 0.07
C VAL A 204 -21.68 -6.64 0.57
N TRP A 205 -20.94 -5.57 0.26
CA TRP A 205 -21.36 -4.21 0.62
C TRP A 205 -22.61 -3.77 -0.14
N ALA A 206 -22.77 -4.14 -1.41
CA ALA A 206 -23.99 -3.85 -2.16
C ALA A 206 -25.21 -4.50 -1.50
N TYR A 207 -25.11 -5.78 -1.12
CA TYR A 207 -26.17 -6.49 -0.41
C TYR A 207 -26.56 -5.79 0.90
N ASP A 208 -25.58 -5.50 1.76
CA ASP A 208 -25.84 -4.83 3.03
C ASP A 208 -26.38 -3.41 2.82
N THR A 209 -25.93 -2.70 1.80
CA THR A 209 -26.44 -1.37 1.45
C THR A 209 -27.92 -1.43 1.05
N MET A 210 -28.30 -2.40 0.23
CA MET A 210 -29.71 -2.57 -0.18
C MET A 210 -30.61 -2.89 1.02
N TRP A 211 -30.15 -3.74 1.94
CA TRP A 211 -30.87 -3.99 3.20
C TRP A 211 -30.99 -2.73 4.06
N ALA A 212 -29.91 -1.96 4.18
CA ALA A 212 -29.92 -0.71 4.93
C ALA A 212 -30.94 0.29 4.36
N LEU A 213 -31.01 0.39 3.03
CA LEU A 213 -31.98 1.23 2.31
C LEU A 213 -33.42 0.73 2.51
N ALA A 214 -33.65 -0.58 2.41
CA ALA A 214 -34.99 -1.16 2.60
C ALA A 214 -35.51 -0.90 4.01
N MET A 215 -34.70 -1.15 5.04
CA MET A 215 -35.06 -0.86 6.43
C MET A 215 -35.32 0.63 6.66
N ALA A 216 -34.49 1.51 6.09
CA ALA A 216 -34.68 2.95 6.21
C ALA A 216 -35.96 3.43 5.51
N ALA A 217 -36.27 2.89 4.33
CA ALA A 217 -37.48 3.20 3.59
C ALA A 217 -38.75 2.72 4.33
N GLU A 218 -38.74 1.50 4.87
CA GLU A 218 -39.83 0.96 5.68
C GLU A 218 -40.08 1.82 6.94
N GLN A 219 -39.00 2.21 7.62
CA GLN A 219 -39.09 3.08 8.80
C GLN A 219 -39.71 4.43 8.45
N VAL A 220 -39.26 5.09 7.38
CA VAL A 220 -39.80 6.39 6.95
C VAL A 220 -41.24 6.26 6.46
N GLY A 221 -41.56 5.25 5.66
CA GLY A 221 -42.90 5.02 5.13
C GLY A 221 -43.93 4.73 6.22
N SER A 222 -43.54 4.01 7.26
CA SER A 222 -44.42 3.69 8.41
C SER A 222 -44.67 4.91 9.32
N HIS A 223 -43.69 5.80 9.47
CA HIS A 223 -43.79 6.96 10.38
C HIS A 223 -44.30 8.25 9.69
N TYR A 224 -44.22 8.33 8.36
CA TYR A 224 -44.60 9.50 7.58
C TYR A 224 -45.38 9.09 6.32
N PRO A 225 -46.62 8.57 6.45
CA PRO A 225 -47.43 8.08 5.34
C PRO A 225 -47.92 9.17 4.38
N GLU A 226 -47.79 10.46 4.73
CA GLU A 226 -48.17 11.56 3.84
C GLU A 226 -47.17 11.72 2.70
N ALA A 227 -47.65 11.44 1.48
CA ALA A 227 -46.95 11.69 0.23
C ALA A 227 -46.66 13.20 0.06
N SER A 228 -45.48 13.65 0.50
CA SER A 228 -45.05 15.04 0.29
C SER A 228 -44.13 15.15 -0.93
N TYR A 229 -44.58 14.67 -2.09
CA TYR A 229 -44.33 15.40 -3.32
C TYR A 229 -45.41 16.47 -3.40
N GLN A 230 -45.26 17.54 -2.60
CA GLN A 230 -45.90 18.78 -2.99
C GLN A 230 -45.14 19.24 -4.22
N ASP A 231 -45.84 19.24 -5.35
CA ASP A 231 -45.46 19.91 -6.59
C ASP A 231 -45.12 21.37 -6.24
N THR A 232 -43.87 21.63 -5.83
CA THR A 232 -43.30 22.96 -6.02
C THR A 232 -43.03 23.01 -7.50
N THR A 233 -43.97 23.61 -8.24
CA THR A 233 -43.80 24.06 -9.61
C THR A 233 -42.34 24.44 -9.80
N ALA A 234 -41.58 23.55 -10.45
CA ALA A 234 -40.32 23.96 -11.03
C ALA A 234 -40.70 25.17 -11.89
N ASP A 235 -40.05 26.30 -11.68
CA ASP A 235 -40.13 27.37 -12.67
C ASP A 235 -39.56 26.78 -13.96
N LEU A 236 -40.44 26.21 -14.80
CA LEU A 236 -40.12 25.64 -16.11
C LEU A 236 -39.59 26.74 -17.06
N ASN A 237 -39.60 27.99 -16.60
CA ASN A 237 -39.00 29.17 -17.22
C ASN A 237 -37.57 29.49 -16.71
N SER A 238 -37.00 28.67 -15.83
CA SER A 238 -35.62 28.82 -15.38
C SER A 238 -34.66 28.35 -16.45
N SER A 239 -33.72 29.23 -16.84
CA SER A 239 -32.62 28.89 -17.74
C SER A 239 -31.47 28.15 -17.03
N ASP A 240 -31.58 27.92 -15.71
CA ASP A 240 -30.61 27.13 -14.94
C ASP A 240 -30.99 25.63 -14.98
N PRO A 241 -30.25 24.78 -15.71
CA PRO A 241 -30.51 23.34 -15.80
C PRO A 241 -30.35 22.61 -14.45
N PHE A 242 -29.92 23.30 -13.38
CA PHE A 242 -29.67 22.72 -12.06
C PHE A 242 -30.62 23.22 -10.96
N ASN A 243 -31.70 23.93 -11.31
CA ASN A 243 -32.74 24.29 -10.34
C ASN A 243 -33.57 23.05 -9.96
N LEU A 244 -33.12 22.32 -8.94
CA LEU A 244 -33.74 21.07 -8.48
C LEU A 244 -34.72 21.33 -7.33
N PRO A 245 -35.91 20.69 -7.34
CA PRO A 245 -36.82 20.75 -6.20
C PRO A 245 -36.18 20.10 -4.96
N ILE A 246 -36.44 20.69 -3.80
CA ILE A 246 -35.92 20.20 -2.52
C ILE A 246 -36.83 19.10 -1.99
N SER A 247 -36.27 17.92 -1.73
CA SER A 247 -36.99 16.78 -1.16
C SER A 247 -37.25 16.98 0.34
N LYS A 248 -38.52 17.02 0.74
CA LYS A 248 -38.91 17.02 2.17
C LYS A 248 -38.68 15.66 2.85
N THR A 249 -38.68 14.59 2.07
CA THR A 249 -38.50 13.20 2.56
C THR A 249 -37.03 12.81 2.65
N GLY A 250 -36.18 13.34 1.76
CA GLY A 250 -34.77 12.96 1.70
C GLY A 250 -33.99 13.16 3.00
N PRO A 251 -34.15 14.27 3.76
CA PRO A 251 -33.53 14.40 5.09
C PRO A 251 -33.99 13.34 6.10
N LYS A 252 -35.27 12.92 6.05
CA LYS A 252 -35.81 11.86 6.92
C LYS A 252 -35.21 10.51 6.54
N LEU A 253 -35.12 10.23 5.24
CA LEU A 253 -34.48 9.02 4.72
C LEU A 253 -33.00 8.95 5.07
N LEU A 254 -32.26 10.05 4.90
CA LEU A 254 -30.86 10.15 5.31
C LEU A 254 -30.71 9.85 6.80
N LYS A 255 -31.54 10.46 7.66
CA LYS A 255 -31.51 10.19 9.10
C LYS A 255 -31.75 8.70 9.39
N ALA A 256 -32.75 8.10 8.75
CA ALA A 256 -33.06 6.68 8.92
C ALA A 256 -31.86 5.80 8.52
N ILE A 257 -31.28 6.02 7.33
CA ILE A 257 -30.08 5.30 6.84
C ILE A 257 -28.93 5.39 7.85
N LEU A 258 -28.63 6.59 8.35
CA LEU A 258 -27.52 6.81 9.30
C LEU A 258 -27.75 6.12 10.65
N THR A 259 -29.01 5.93 11.05
CA THR A 259 -29.37 5.24 12.30
C THR A 259 -29.52 3.72 12.16
N THR A 260 -29.61 3.21 10.92
CA THR A 260 -29.78 1.79 10.65
C THR A 260 -28.61 0.97 11.23
N ARG A 261 -28.96 -0.09 11.95
CA ARG A 261 -28.03 -1.06 12.53
C ARG A 261 -28.59 -2.46 12.39
N PHE A 262 -27.83 -3.34 11.75
CA PHE A 262 -28.18 -4.76 11.65
C PHE A 262 -26.92 -5.59 11.39
N LYS A 263 -27.05 -6.91 11.56
CA LYS A 263 -25.98 -7.85 11.19
C LYS A 263 -26.16 -8.25 9.73
N GLY A 264 -25.34 -7.67 8.86
CA GLY A 264 -25.24 -7.98 7.45
C GLY A 264 -24.22 -9.08 7.14
N LEU A 265 -23.92 -9.25 5.86
CA LEU A 265 -22.93 -10.20 5.36
C LEU A 265 -21.50 -9.75 5.65
N SER A 266 -21.22 -8.45 5.61
CA SER A 266 -19.91 -7.86 5.95
C SER A 266 -19.65 -7.80 7.46
N GLY A 267 -20.64 -8.16 8.28
CA GLY A 267 -20.59 -8.06 9.74
C GLY A 267 -21.64 -7.10 10.27
N MET A 268 -21.31 -6.36 11.32
CA MET A 268 -22.24 -5.38 11.88
C MET A 268 -22.29 -4.13 11.00
N PHE A 269 -23.41 -3.90 10.31
CA PHE A 269 -23.63 -2.67 9.57
C PHE A 269 -23.87 -1.54 10.57
N HIS A 270 -22.97 -0.56 10.56
CA HIS A 270 -23.06 0.62 11.40
C HIS A 270 -22.34 1.78 10.72
N LEU A 271 -23.03 2.91 10.57
CA LEU A 271 -22.45 4.13 10.02
C LEU A 271 -22.03 5.11 11.12
N VAL A 272 -20.84 5.68 10.99
CA VAL A 272 -20.33 6.79 11.83
C VAL A 272 -19.91 7.92 10.92
N GLY A 273 -20.49 9.12 11.10
CA GLY A 273 -20.19 10.26 10.24
C GLY A 273 -20.48 10.03 8.75
N GLY A 274 -21.46 9.16 8.44
CA GLY A 274 -21.80 8.81 7.05
C GLY A 274 -20.91 7.75 6.40
N LYS A 275 -19.99 7.13 7.15
CA LYS A 275 -19.08 6.07 6.67
C LYS A 275 -19.29 4.75 7.41
N LEU A 276 -19.11 3.63 6.73
CA LEU A 276 -19.16 2.30 7.35
C LEU A 276 -18.07 2.16 8.42
N TYR A 277 -18.47 1.66 9.60
CA TYR A 277 -17.54 1.39 10.69
C TYR A 277 -16.53 0.30 10.28
N PRO A 278 -15.22 0.50 10.50
CA PRO A 278 -14.20 -0.40 9.98
C PRO A 278 -14.29 -1.81 10.57
N THR A 279 -14.07 -2.82 9.73
CA THR A 279 -13.89 -4.21 10.15
C THR A 279 -12.43 -4.53 10.44
N SER A 280 -12.18 -5.73 10.99
CA SER A 280 -10.81 -6.26 11.12
C SER A 280 -10.23 -6.60 9.75
N TYR A 281 -8.93 -6.81 9.65
CA TYR A 281 -8.27 -7.17 8.40
C TYR A 281 -7.68 -8.57 8.42
N LYS A 282 -7.73 -9.26 7.29
CA LYS A 282 -6.90 -10.43 7.00
C LYS A 282 -5.65 -9.98 6.26
N ILE A 283 -4.56 -10.67 6.54
CA ILE A 283 -3.31 -10.57 5.79
C ILE A 283 -3.15 -11.87 5.03
N LEU A 284 -2.96 -11.75 3.73
CA LEU A 284 -2.95 -12.84 2.77
C LEU A 284 -1.61 -12.85 2.05
N ASN A 285 -1.11 -14.03 1.72
CA ASN A 285 0.10 -14.23 0.94
C ASN A 285 -0.26 -14.97 -0.34
N VAL A 286 0.15 -14.44 -1.49
CA VAL A 286 -0.13 -15.03 -2.81
C VAL A 286 0.81 -16.21 -3.03
N VAL A 287 0.27 -17.43 -3.06
CA VAL A 287 1.04 -18.67 -3.16
C VAL A 287 0.31 -19.68 -4.04
N GLY A 288 1.01 -20.22 -5.03
CA GLY A 288 0.44 -21.15 -6.00
C GLY A 288 -0.66 -20.46 -6.82
N ASN A 289 -1.82 -21.09 -6.92
CA ASN A 289 -2.95 -20.58 -7.70
C ASN A 289 -3.95 -19.76 -6.86
N GLY A 290 -3.57 -19.31 -5.66
CA GLY A 290 -4.49 -18.58 -4.78
C GLY A 290 -3.77 -17.83 -3.66
N GLU A 291 -4.48 -17.70 -2.54
CA GLU A 291 -4.07 -16.91 -1.39
C GLU A 291 -4.07 -17.76 -0.11
N LYS A 292 -3.05 -17.58 0.72
CA LYS A 292 -2.92 -18.20 2.04
C LYS A 292 -3.11 -17.12 3.11
N GLU A 293 -4.02 -17.33 4.04
CA GLU A 293 -4.14 -16.48 5.23
C GLU A 293 -2.93 -16.68 6.15
N VAL A 294 -2.24 -15.59 6.48
CA VAL A 294 -1.04 -15.60 7.32
C VAL A 294 -1.25 -14.93 8.67
N ALA A 295 -2.20 -13.99 8.78
CA ALA A 295 -2.60 -13.36 10.04
C ALA A 295 -3.94 -12.63 9.92
N VAL A 296 -4.53 -12.35 11.08
CA VAL A 296 -5.64 -11.40 11.23
C VAL A 296 -5.14 -10.21 12.03
N TRP A 297 -5.57 -8.99 11.70
CA TRP A 297 -5.18 -7.78 12.38
C TRP A 297 -6.40 -6.95 12.79
N THR A 298 -6.32 -6.32 13.96
CA THR A 298 -7.35 -5.40 14.47
C THR A 298 -6.70 -4.15 15.03
N GLN A 299 -7.32 -2.98 14.84
CA GLN A 299 -6.82 -1.70 15.38
C GLN A 299 -6.53 -1.78 16.90
N ALA A 300 -7.41 -2.43 17.67
CA ALA A 300 -7.32 -2.48 19.13
C ALA A 300 -6.28 -3.47 19.67
N HIS A 301 -6.00 -4.57 18.96
CA HIS A 301 -5.18 -5.68 19.49
C HIS A 301 -3.97 -6.04 18.61
N GLY A 302 -3.77 -5.38 17.48
CA GLY A 302 -2.72 -5.73 16.52
C GLY A 302 -2.94 -7.12 15.89
N PHE A 303 -1.84 -7.85 15.67
CA PHE A 303 -1.85 -9.18 15.06
C PHE A 303 -2.45 -10.25 15.97
N LYS A 304 -3.37 -11.05 15.42
CA LYS A 304 -3.98 -12.22 16.03
C LYS A 304 -3.52 -13.48 15.27
N ARG A 305 -3.33 -14.57 16.01
CA ARG A 305 -2.97 -15.88 15.45
C ARG A 305 -4.08 -16.42 14.55
N VAL A 306 -3.69 -17.09 13.47
CA VAL A 306 -4.60 -17.89 12.65
C VAL A 306 -4.81 -19.21 13.40
N ARG A 307 -6.05 -19.51 13.82
CA ARG A 307 -6.33 -20.79 14.50
C ARG A 307 -6.26 -21.93 13.47
N HIS A 308 -5.21 -22.74 13.54
CA HIS A 308 -5.19 -24.06 12.90
C HIS A 308 -5.75 -25.11 13.87
N ASN A 309 -6.59 -26.03 13.37
CA ASN A 309 -7.29 -27.06 14.16
C ASN A 309 -6.38 -28.19 14.69
N THR A 310 -5.07 -27.99 14.80
CA THR A 310 -4.14 -28.98 15.34
C THR A 310 -3.68 -28.59 16.73
N SER A 311 -3.60 -29.58 17.61
CA SER A 311 -3.11 -29.53 18.99
C SER A 311 -1.61 -29.24 19.06
N ASP A 312 -1.15 -28.16 18.44
CA ASP A 312 0.25 -27.76 18.41
C ASP A 312 0.59 -26.86 19.61
N LYS A 313 1.76 -27.13 20.19
CA LYS A 313 2.27 -26.52 21.42
C LYS A 313 2.38 -24.99 21.31
N PHE A 314 1.89 -24.31 22.35
CA PHE A 314 1.73 -22.86 22.46
C PHE A 314 3.01 -22.10 22.88
N ASP A 315 4.14 -22.29 22.20
CA ASP A 315 5.39 -21.63 22.61
C ASP A 315 5.79 -20.40 21.77
N SER A 316 5.21 -20.17 20.59
CA SER A 316 5.55 -19.01 19.73
C SER A 316 4.66 -17.79 19.98
N THR A 317 5.17 -16.59 19.77
CA THR A 317 4.35 -15.35 19.79
C THR A 317 3.56 -15.18 18.48
N PRO A 318 2.43 -14.44 18.45
CA PRO A 318 1.69 -14.17 17.20
C PRO A 318 2.54 -13.56 16.08
N LYS A 319 3.58 -12.81 16.45
CA LYS A 319 4.53 -12.20 15.51
C LYS A 319 5.48 -13.24 14.88
N GLU A 320 5.98 -14.19 15.67
CA GLU A 320 6.84 -15.26 15.17
C GLU A 320 6.08 -16.20 14.23
N GLU A 321 4.83 -16.51 14.58
CA GLU A 321 3.95 -17.31 13.74
C GLU A 321 3.63 -16.61 12.41
N PHE A 322 3.32 -15.31 12.44
CA PHE A 322 3.14 -14.50 11.25
C PHE A 322 4.37 -14.55 10.32
N ASN A 323 5.57 -14.38 10.87
CA ASN A 323 6.81 -14.38 10.10
C ASN A 323 7.09 -15.74 9.44
N SER A 324 6.84 -16.85 10.15
CA SER A 324 7.12 -18.21 9.68
C SER A 324 6.22 -18.67 8.52
N ASN A 325 5.06 -18.02 8.36
CA ASN A 325 4.01 -18.47 7.46
C ASN A 325 4.04 -17.83 6.06
N ILE A 326 4.96 -16.89 5.83
CA ILE A 326 5.07 -16.10 4.60
C ILE A 326 6.10 -16.71 3.67
N ILE A 327 5.73 -16.81 2.39
CA ILE A 327 6.64 -17.08 1.28
C ILE A 327 6.82 -15.75 0.55
N TRP A 328 8.07 -15.34 0.39
CA TRP A 328 8.46 -14.11 -0.29
C TRP A 328 8.65 -14.33 -1.80
N PRO A 329 8.71 -13.25 -2.59
CA PRO A 329 9.09 -13.32 -3.99
C PRO A 329 10.38 -14.15 -4.19
N GLY A 330 10.50 -14.80 -5.36
CA GLY A 330 11.54 -15.82 -5.58
C GLY A 330 11.31 -17.16 -4.87
N LYS A 331 10.13 -17.38 -4.25
CA LYS A 331 9.79 -18.58 -3.46
C LYS A 331 10.67 -18.77 -2.23
N SER A 332 11.23 -17.68 -1.70
CA SER A 332 12.10 -17.71 -0.52
C SER A 332 11.28 -17.70 0.77
N ARG A 333 11.76 -18.42 1.79
CA ARG A 333 11.27 -18.31 3.18
C ARG A 333 12.14 -17.41 4.05
N VAL A 334 13.25 -16.92 3.48
CA VAL A 334 14.16 -16.00 4.16
C VAL A 334 13.52 -14.61 4.17
N LEU A 335 13.43 -14.00 5.35
CA LEU A 335 12.93 -12.64 5.50
C LEU A 335 13.79 -11.67 4.67
N PRO A 336 13.24 -10.94 3.69
CA PRO A 336 13.98 -9.93 2.96
C PRO A 336 14.39 -8.79 3.87
N ARG A 337 15.63 -8.33 3.69
CA ARG A 337 16.16 -7.16 4.43
C ARG A 337 15.37 -5.88 4.14
N GLY A 338 14.64 -5.83 3.03
CA GLY A 338 13.88 -4.66 2.58
C GLY A 338 14.74 -3.58 1.90
N TRP A 339 16.02 -3.84 1.71
CA TRP A 339 16.92 -2.95 0.99
C TRP A 339 18.07 -3.74 0.35
N GLU A 340 18.66 -3.15 -0.68
CA GLU A 340 19.82 -3.63 -1.40
C GLU A 340 20.76 -2.45 -1.69
N VAL A 341 22.03 -2.76 -1.93
CA VAL A 341 23.04 -1.78 -2.32
C VAL A 341 22.63 -1.20 -3.68
N PRO A 342 22.44 0.12 -3.81
CA PRO A 342 21.90 0.68 -5.05
C PRO A 342 22.92 0.54 -6.19
N VAL A 343 22.47 0.07 -7.36
CA VAL A 343 23.29 -0.02 -8.58
C VAL A 343 23.72 1.38 -9.05
N ARG A 344 22.88 2.40 -8.81
CA ARG A 344 23.18 3.83 -8.98
C ARG A 344 22.84 4.59 -7.69
N GLY A 345 23.72 4.50 -6.70
CA GLY A 345 23.56 5.17 -5.40
C GLY A 345 24.70 6.12 -5.08
N LYS A 346 24.51 6.97 -4.07
CA LYS A 346 25.62 7.73 -3.46
C LYS A 346 26.63 6.73 -2.89
N ARG A 347 27.81 6.67 -3.51
CA ARG A 347 28.95 5.90 -3.00
C ARG A 347 29.49 6.59 -1.76
N LEU A 348 29.94 5.82 -0.78
CA LEU A 348 30.56 6.37 0.42
C LEU A 348 31.84 7.09 0.01
N LYS A 349 31.91 8.40 0.25
CA LYS A 349 33.12 9.19 0.01
C LYS A 349 34.00 9.10 1.25
N VAL A 350 35.18 8.52 1.10
CA VAL A 350 36.16 8.37 2.18
C VAL A 350 37.28 9.37 1.95
N ALA A 351 37.30 10.44 2.73
CA ALA A 351 38.32 11.45 2.60
C ALA A 351 39.61 11.00 3.32
N VAL A 352 40.75 11.11 2.63
CA VAL A 352 42.06 10.68 3.10
C VAL A 352 42.97 11.91 3.24
N ALA A 353 43.43 12.17 4.47
CA ALA A 353 44.28 13.32 4.77
C ALA A 353 45.71 13.14 4.23
N VAL A 354 46.32 14.25 3.81
CA VAL A 354 47.77 14.31 3.55
C VAL A 354 48.51 14.19 4.87
N ARG A 355 49.24 13.09 5.08
CA ARG A 355 50.11 12.93 6.24
C ARG A 355 51.52 12.54 5.80
N PRO A 356 52.46 13.49 5.70
CA PRO A 356 53.85 13.16 5.45
C PRO A 356 54.43 12.43 6.66
N GLY A 357 55.17 11.33 6.44
CA GLY A 357 55.90 10.64 7.52
C GLY A 357 56.05 9.14 7.29
N PHE A 358 55.01 8.37 7.62
CA PHE A 358 55.08 6.90 7.70
C PHE A 358 54.19 6.24 6.65
N GLU A 359 54.78 5.90 5.51
CA GLU A 359 54.11 5.28 4.36
C GLU A 359 53.51 3.91 4.72
N GLU A 360 54.03 3.24 5.76
CA GLU A 360 53.50 1.97 6.26
C GLU A 360 52.06 2.10 6.77
N TYR A 361 51.71 3.25 7.35
CA TYR A 361 50.38 3.49 7.91
C TYR A 361 49.42 4.10 6.90
N LEU A 362 49.91 5.04 6.08
CA LEU A 362 49.13 5.67 5.02
C LEU A 362 50.07 6.21 3.93
N ASN A 363 49.92 5.69 2.72
CA ASN A 363 50.65 6.14 1.54
C ASN A 363 49.67 6.51 0.43
N VAL A 364 49.85 7.70 -0.13
CA VAL A 364 49.05 8.25 -1.23
C VAL A 364 49.99 8.56 -2.38
N MET A 365 49.91 7.77 -3.45
CA MET A 365 50.73 7.96 -4.65
C MET A 365 49.87 8.47 -5.80
N LYS A 366 50.30 9.53 -6.47
CA LYS A 366 49.63 10.07 -7.66
C LYS A 366 50.44 9.65 -8.89
N ASP A 367 49.84 8.86 -9.77
CA ASP A 367 50.48 8.48 -11.03
C ASP A 367 50.59 9.74 -11.91
N SER A 368 51.83 10.15 -12.20
CA SER A 368 52.14 11.36 -12.96
C SER A 368 51.69 11.32 -14.42
N ARG A 369 51.43 10.13 -14.98
CA ARG A 369 51.00 9.95 -16.38
C ARG A 369 49.49 9.84 -16.51
N THR A 370 48.82 9.21 -15.55
CA THR A 370 47.36 8.96 -15.62
C THR A 370 46.55 9.90 -14.71
N GLY A 371 47.20 10.59 -13.77
CA GLY A 371 46.54 11.42 -12.76
C GLY A 371 45.78 10.64 -11.68
N VAL A 372 45.81 9.30 -11.74
CA VAL A 372 45.10 8.43 -10.80
C VAL A 372 45.82 8.44 -9.46
N VAL A 373 45.05 8.61 -8.38
CA VAL A 373 45.55 8.56 -7.01
C VAL A 373 45.35 7.16 -6.44
N HIS A 374 46.44 6.54 -5.99
CA HIS A 374 46.45 5.24 -5.35
C HIS A 374 46.63 5.39 -3.83
N PHE A 375 45.75 4.75 -3.07
CA PHE A 375 45.75 4.78 -1.60
C PHE A 375 46.17 3.40 -1.06
N SER A 376 47.15 3.39 -0.17
CA SER A 376 47.73 2.17 0.44
C SER A 376 48.19 2.43 1.88
N GLY A 377 48.58 1.37 2.61
CA GLY A 377 49.03 1.45 4.00
C GLY A 377 48.02 0.84 4.98
N TYR A 378 48.46 0.61 6.21
CA TYR A 378 47.71 -0.10 7.25
C TYR A 378 46.27 0.40 7.43
N TYR A 379 46.04 1.72 7.48
CA TYR A 379 44.69 2.25 7.69
C TYR A 379 43.75 1.98 6.51
N ILE A 380 44.28 1.99 5.28
CA ILE A 380 43.50 1.65 4.09
C ILE A 380 43.14 0.16 4.10
N ASP A 381 44.07 -0.71 4.50
CA ASP A 381 43.85 -2.15 4.54
C ASP A 381 42.88 -2.56 5.66
N VAL A 382 42.97 -1.92 6.84
CA VAL A 382 41.98 -2.08 7.91
C VAL A 382 40.59 -1.65 7.43
N PHE A 383 40.48 -0.48 6.78
CA PHE A 383 39.20 -0.03 6.24
C PHE A 383 38.63 -1.02 5.22
N LYS A 384 39.43 -1.44 4.23
CA LYS A 384 39.03 -2.45 3.24
C LYS A 384 38.60 -3.76 3.91
N SER A 385 39.30 -4.21 4.94
CA SER A 385 38.97 -5.43 5.69
C SER A 385 37.65 -5.30 6.45
N VAL A 386 37.40 -4.17 7.11
CA VAL A 386 36.11 -3.87 7.75
C VAL A 386 35.00 -3.88 6.72
N MET A 387 35.17 -3.21 5.59
CA MET A 387 34.17 -3.16 4.52
C MET A 387 33.91 -4.53 3.90
N ALA A 388 34.92 -5.41 3.83
CA ALA A 388 34.78 -6.79 3.38
C ALA A 388 34.11 -7.71 4.41
N ALA A 389 34.27 -7.42 5.71
CA ALA A 389 33.64 -8.16 6.80
C ALA A 389 32.18 -7.76 7.05
N LEU A 390 31.73 -6.62 6.50
CA LEU A 390 30.32 -6.23 6.58
C LEU A 390 29.44 -7.29 5.92
N PRO A 391 28.26 -7.61 6.50
CA PRO A 391 27.34 -8.59 5.93
C PRO A 391 26.61 -8.07 4.67
N TYR A 392 27.10 -6.97 4.08
CA TYR A 392 26.60 -6.30 2.90
C TYR A 392 27.72 -5.50 2.22
N ALA A 393 27.66 -5.40 0.89
CA ALA A 393 28.60 -4.57 0.15
C ALA A 393 28.29 -3.08 0.36
N VAL A 394 29.30 -2.26 0.55
CA VAL A 394 29.14 -0.80 0.56
C VAL A 394 30.11 -0.25 -0.47
N PRO A 395 29.65 0.32 -1.60
CA PRO A 395 30.53 0.92 -2.58
C PRO A 395 31.11 2.21 -1.99
N TYR A 396 32.43 2.35 -2.05
CA TYR A 396 33.14 3.52 -1.57
C TYR A 396 34.18 3.98 -2.58
N ASP A 397 34.49 5.28 -2.53
CA ASP A 397 35.58 5.90 -3.26
C ASP A 397 36.44 6.69 -2.29
N PHE A 398 37.76 6.60 -2.45
CA PHE A 398 38.69 7.41 -1.68
C PHE A 398 38.90 8.76 -2.38
N PHE A 399 38.91 9.84 -1.59
CA PHE A 399 39.17 11.20 -2.06
C PHE A 399 40.37 11.76 -1.31
N HIS A 400 41.33 12.30 -2.05
CA HIS A 400 42.49 12.92 -1.44
C HIS A 400 42.14 14.33 -0.94
N PHE A 401 42.43 14.62 0.32
CA PHE A 401 42.15 15.93 0.93
C PHE A 401 43.29 16.93 0.65
N GLU A 402 43.39 17.38 -0.61
CA GLU A 402 44.44 18.28 -1.12
C GLU A 402 43.87 19.60 -1.67
N LYS A 403 44.70 20.65 -1.63
CA LYS A 403 44.47 21.90 -2.39
C LYS A 403 44.90 21.70 -3.86
N PRO A 404 44.51 22.62 -4.78
CA PRO A 404 44.92 22.57 -6.19
C PRO A 404 46.45 22.53 -6.41
N ASP A 405 47.23 23.00 -5.44
CA ASP A 405 48.70 22.99 -5.46
C ASP A 405 49.33 21.70 -4.90
N GLY A 406 48.51 20.71 -4.50
CA GLY A 406 48.96 19.44 -3.92
C GLY A 406 49.32 19.50 -2.44
N SER A 407 49.18 20.66 -1.79
CA SER A 407 49.35 20.80 -0.35
C SER A 407 48.12 20.33 0.43
N CYS A 408 48.27 20.06 1.72
CA CYS A 408 47.16 19.61 2.57
C CYS A 408 46.01 20.64 2.57
N ALA A 409 44.77 20.17 2.36
CA ALA A 409 43.59 21.05 2.24
C ALA A 409 43.13 21.70 3.56
N GLY A 410 43.79 21.39 4.68
CA GLY A 410 43.50 21.93 5.99
C GLY A 410 44.10 21.06 7.10
N SER A 411 43.74 21.36 8.34
CA SER A 411 44.04 20.48 9.47
C SER A 411 43.12 19.24 9.48
N TYR A 412 43.46 18.26 10.32
CA TYR A 412 42.56 17.12 10.56
C TYR A 412 41.18 17.57 11.10
N ASN A 413 41.14 18.63 11.90
CA ASN A 413 39.87 19.19 12.39
C ASN A 413 39.03 19.76 11.25
N ASP A 414 39.66 20.33 10.22
CA ASP A 414 38.95 20.84 9.05
C ASP A 414 38.35 19.69 8.22
N LEU A 415 39.08 18.58 8.09
CA LEU A 415 38.55 17.36 7.48
C LEU A 415 37.32 16.84 8.24
N VAL A 416 37.41 16.73 9.57
CA VAL A 416 36.30 16.28 10.43
C VAL A 416 35.11 17.23 10.31
N ASN A 417 35.35 18.54 10.28
CA ASN A 417 34.30 19.54 10.08
C ASN A 417 33.64 19.42 8.70
N GLN A 418 34.38 19.10 7.64
CA GLN A 418 33.78 18.87 6.32
C GLN A 418 32.91 17.62 6.26
N VAL A 419 33.31 16.55 6.95
CA VAL A 419 32.47 15.35 7.11
C VAL A 419 31.18 15.70 7.84
N PHE A 420 31.26 16.49 8.91
CA PHE A 420 30.09 16.95 9.67
C PHE A 420 29.15 17.82 8.83
N LEU A 421 29.69 18.76 8.04
CA LEU A 421 28.92 19.69 7.21
C LEU A 421 28.41 19.08 5.89
N GLN A 422 28.81 17.84 5.55
CA GLN A 422 28.46 17.17 4.29
C GLN A 422 28.78 17.99 3.01
N VAL A 423 29.81 18.83 3.04
CA VAL A 423 30.13 19.74 1.92
C VAL A 423 30.80 18.98 0.78
N THR A 424 30.20 19.03 -0.41
CA THR A 424 30.59 18.23 -1.59
C THR A 424 31.75 18.81 -2.42
N ARG A 425 32.41 19.88 -1.96
CA ARG A 425 33.56 20.47 -2.68
C ARG A 425 34.86 19.99 -2.04
N VAL A 426 35.33 18.84 -2.51
CA VAL A 426 36.74 18.44 -2.43
C VAL A 426 37.35 18.73 -3.79
#